data_AF-A0A1S5RTA0-F1
#
_entry.id   AF-A0A1S5RTA0-F1
#
_cell.length_a   1.000
_cell.length_b   1.000
_cell.length_c   1.000
_cell.angle_alpha   90.00
_cell.angle_beta   90.00
_cell.angle_gamma   90.00
#
_symmetry.space_group_name_H-M   'P 1'
#
loop_
_entity.id
_entity.type
_entity.pdbx_description
1 polymer ?
#
loop_
_entity_poly.entity_id
_entity_poly.type
_entity_poly.pdbx_seq_one_letter_code
_entity_poly.pdbx_strand_id
1 'polypeptide(L)'
;MQMRMPIGEVETNYFSRLPDSSSKLSTFRDGWRILKMISFLIKEEKPMAFFLSLAYIFFLPSLWVFLSVFGEFLETGLVNRIPSLLVAVSGFVASMLSVVCALILDSLARGRREIRRLSYLQFPGAANTNV
;
A
#
# COMPACT_ATOMS: atom_id res chain seq x y z
N MET A 1 9.70 -11.18 -2.28
CA MET A 1 9.93 -11.69 -3.65
C MET A 1 10.86 -10.82 -4.51
N GLN A 2 11.27 -9.62 -4.08
CA GLN A 2 12.07 -8.68 -4.89
C GLN A 2 13.42 -9.22 -5.43
N MET A 3 14.07 -10.17 -4.77
CA MET A 3 15.37 -10.72 -5.22
C MET A 3 15.23 -11.91 -6.18
N ARG A 4 14.00 -12.40 -6.44
CA ARG A 4 13.74 -13.58 -7.31
C ARG A 4 14.70 -14.74 -7.04
N MET A 5 14.91 -15.02 -5.76
CA MET A 5 15.73 -16.16 -5.34
C MET A 5 15.10 -17.45 -5.86
N PRO A 6 15.90 -18.48 -6.20
CA PRO A 6 15.37 -19.78 -6.56
C PRO A 6 14.54 -20.35 -5.40
N ILE A 7 13.32 -20.79 -5.70
CA ILE A 7 12.39 -21.39 -4.73
C ILE A 7 12.14 -22.82 -5.19
N GLY A 8 12.19 -23.77 -4.26
CA GLY A 8 11.75 -25.15 -4.46
C GLY A 8 10.52 -25.42 -3.62
N GLU A 9 9.52 -26.04 -4.21
CA GLU A 9 8.34 -26.53 -3.50
C GLU A 9 8.54 -28.02 -3.16
N VAL A 10 8.06 -28.46 -2.00
CA VAL A 10 8.12 -29.86 -1.55
C VAL A 10 6.68 -30.36 -1.43
N GLU A 11 6.37 -31.45 -2.11
CA GLU A 11 5.04 -32.04 -2.03
C GLU A 11 4.76 -32.60 -0.63
N THR A 12 3.60 -32.26 -0.08
CA THR A 12 3.11 -32.77 1.21
C THR A 12 1.70 -33.32 1.04
N ASN A 13 1.43 -34.48 1.63
CA ASN A 13 0.11 -35.13 1.57
C ASN A 13 -0.96 -34.28 2.24
N TYR A 14 -1.97 -33.89 1.46
CA TYR A 14 -3.13 -33.14 1.92
C TYR A 14 -4.24 -34.10 2.37
N PHE A 15 -4.72 -33.97 3.61
CA PHE A 15 -5.80 -34.80 4.15
C PHE A 15 -7.11 -34.02 4.24
N SER A 16 -8.22 -34.71 3.96
CA SER A 16 -9.56 -34.17 4.12
C SER A 16 -9.91 -33.90 5.58
N ARG A 17 -10.67 -32.83 5.82
CA ARG A 17 -11.14 -32.42 7.14
C ARG A 17 -12.11 -33.45 7.73
N LEU A 18 -11.95 -33.79 9.02
CA LEU A 18 -12.92 -34.64 9.74
C LEU A 18 -14.32 -33.98 9.78
N PRO A 19 -15.41 -34.75 9.66
CA PRO A 19 -16.76 -34.24 9.45
C PRO A 19 -17.33 -33.42 10.61
N ASP A 20 -16.77 -33.55 11.82
CA ASP A 20 -17.28 -32.93 13.05
C ASP A 20 -16.42 -31.76 13.58
N SER A 21 -15.56 -31.19 12.74
CA SER A 21 -14.70 -30.06 13.13
C SER A 21 -15.44 -28.74 13.05
N SER A 22 -15.68 -28.09 14.20
CA SER A 22 -16.09 -26.68 14.23
C SER A 22 -15.04 -25.78 13.56
N SER A 23 -15.48 -24.76 12.82
CA SER A 23 -14.59 -23.81 12.16
C SER A 23 -13.83 -22.98 13.19
N LYS A 24 -12.54 -23.26 13.38
CA LYS A 24 -11.61 -22.43 14.18
C LYS A 24 -11.36 -21.04 13.57
N LEU A 25 -11.76 -20.82 12.32
CA LEU A 25 -11.55 -19.57 11.61
C LEU A 25 -12.68 -18.58 11.90
N SER A 26 -12.27 -17.37 12.28
CA SER A 26 -13.15 -16.24 12.54
C SER A 26 -13.13 -15.31 11.33
N THR A 27 -14.13 -15.42 10.45
CA THR A 27 -14.14 -14.78 9.12
C THR A 27 -13.79 -13.29 9.15
N PHE A 28 -14.35 -12.52 10.08
CA PHE A 28 -14.11 -11.08 10.17
C PHE A 28 -12.77 -10.71 10.81
N ARG A 29 -12.39 -11.37 11.91
CA ARG A 29 -11.17 -11.03 12.66
C ARG A 29 -9.92 -11.50 11.93
N ASP A 30 -9.99 -12.68 11.31
CA ASP A 30 -8.92 -13.19 10.46
C ASP A 30 -8.85 -12.41 9.14
N GLY A 31 -10.00 -12.02 8.57
CA GLY A 31 -10.05 -11.13 7.41
C GLY A 31 -9.32 -9.81 7.64
N TRP A 32 -9.58 -9.12 8.77
CA TRP A 32 -8.87 -7.88 9.12
C TRP A 32 -7.37 -8.10 9.31
N ARG A 33 -6.97 -9.22 9.92
CA ARG A 33 -5.55 -9.56 10.12
C ARG A 33 -4.85 -9.80 8.77
N ILE A 34 -5.50 -10.52 7.86
CA ILE A 34 -5.00 -10.77 6.50
C ILE A 34 -4.86 -9.45 5.74
N LEU A 35 -5.87 -8.58 5.80
CA LEU A 35 -5.86 -7.29 5.09
C LEU A 35 -4.76 -6.36 5.61
N LYS A 36 -4.54 -6.35 6.93
CA LYS A 36 -3.41 -5.64 7.55
C LYS A 36 -2.06 -6.22 7.09
N MET A 37 -1.94 -7.53 7.02
CA MET A 37 -0.72 -8.20 6.54
C MET A 37 -0.45 -7.84 5.06
N ILE A 38 -1.47 -7.92 4.20
CA ILE A 38 -1.37 -7.57 2.78
C ILE A 38 -0.95 -6.11 2.63
N SER A 39 -1.57 -5.19 3.36
CA SER A 39 -1.22 -3.76 3.37
C SER A 39 0.24 -3.53 3.77
N PHE A 40 0.70 -4.22 4.82
CA PHE A 40 2.11 -4.18 5.24
C PHE A 40 3.05 -4.71 4.16
N LEU A 41 2.71 -5.84 3.55
CA LEU A 41 3.50 -6.48 2.49
C LEU A 41 3.61 -5.58 1.25
N ILE A 42 2.50 -4.96 0.82
CA ILE A 42 2.46 -4.03 -0.32
C ILE A 42 3.30 -2.79 -0.02
N LYS A 43 3.22 -2.25 1.20
CA LYS A 43 4.07 -1.13 1.63
C LYS A 43 5.56 -1.49 1.56
N GLU A 44 5.92 -2.73 1.88
CA GLU A 44 7.29 -3.21 1.83
C GLU A 44 7.79 -3.49 0.41
N GLU A 45 6.91 -4.00 -0.46
CA GLU A 45 7.27 -4.38 -1.83
C GLU A 45 7.21 -3.19 -2.81
N LYS A 46 6.18 -2.35 -2.71
CA LYS A 46 5.91 -1.20 -3.59
C LYS A 46 5.30 -0.03 -2.78
N PRO A 47 6.11 0.69 -1.99
CA PRO A 47 5.62 1.79 -1.15
C PRO A 47 4.92 2.90 -1.95
N MET A 48 5.38 3.20 -3.16
CA MET A 48 4.79 4.24 -4.01
C MET A 48 3.29 3.99 -4.27
N ALA A 49 2.93 2.77 -4.68
CA ALA A 49 1.56 2.45 -5.05
C ALA A 49 0.60 2.53 -3.85
N PHE A 50 1.06 2.16 -2.66
CA PHE A 50 0.26 2.19 -1.44
C PHE A 50 -0.03 3.63 -0.97
N PHE A 51 0.97 4.50 -0.93
CA PHE A 51 0.75 5.88 -0.49
C PHE A 51 0.04 6.72 -1.55
N LEU A 52 0.23 6.40 -2.84
CA LEU A 52 -0.50 7.06 -3.91
C LEU A 52 -1.98 6.68 -3.91
N SER A 53 -2.34 5.42 -3.67
CA SER A 53 -3.75 5.03 -3.53
C SER A 53 -4.42 5.74 -2.35
N LEU A 54 -3.70 5.91 -1.23
CA LEU A 54 -4.18 6.67 -0.08
C LEU A 54 -4.36 8.16 -0.43
N ALA A 55 -3.41 8.76 -1.15
CA ALA A 55 -3.54 10.13 -1.63
C ALA A 55 -4.77 10.33 -2.52
N TYR A 56 -5.10 9.36 -3.38
CA TYR A 56 -6.31 9.37 -4.21
C TYR A 56 -7.59 9.31 -3.38
N ILE A 57 -7.61 8.48 -2.31
CA ILE A 57 -8.76 8.37 -1.41
C ILE A 57 -9.07 9.69 -0.72
N PHE A 58 -8.06 10.50 -0.38
CA PHE A 58 -8.27 11.85 0.16
C PHE A 58 -8.56 12.89 -0.94
N PHE A 59 -7.93 12.78 -2.09
CA PHE A 59 -8.06 13.75 -3.19
C PHE A 59 -9.45 13.78 -3.80
N LEU A 60 -10.03 12.61 -4.12
CA LEU A 60 -11.33 12.50 -4.80
C LEU A 60 -12.49 13.18 -4.02
N PRO A 61 -12.71 12.90 -2.72
CA PRO A 61 -13.78 13.55 -1.97
C PRO A 61 -13.50 15.05 -1.76
N SER A 62 -12.24 15.45 -1.53
CA SER A 62 -11.90 16.87 -1.43
C SER A 62 -12.15 17.64 -2.72
N LEU A 63 -11.84 17.03 -3.86
CA LEU A 63 -12.14 17.58 -5.17
C LEU A 63 -13.64 17.73 -5.39
N TRP A 64 -14.43 16.72 -5.01
CA TRP A 64 -15.89 16.79 -5.13
C TRP A 64 -16.49 17.95 -4.32
N VAL A 65 -16.07 18.08 -3.06
CA VAL A 65 -16.50 19.19 -2.19
C VAL A 65 -16.05 20.53 -2.76
N PHE A 66 -14.84 20.61 -3.29
CA PHE A 66 -14.32 21.81 -3.92
C PHE A 66 -15.13 22.22 -5.16
N LEU A 67 -15.49 21.28 -6.05
CA LEU A 67 -16.33 21.59 -7.21
C LEU A 67 -17.68 22.16 -6.80
N SER A 68 -18.32 21.59 -5.76
CA SER A 68 -19.60 22.10 -5.25
C SER A 68 -19.50 23.54 -4.77
N VAL A 69 -18.43 23.89 -4.04
CA VAL A 69 -18.21 25.25 -3.53
C VAL A 69 -17.83 26.20 -4.67
N PHE A 70 -17.04 25.73 -5.64
CA PHE A 70 -16.62 26.52 -6.79
C PHE A 70 -17.81 26.87 -7.70
N GLY A 71 -18.76 25.96 -7.89
CA GLY A 71 -20.01 26.23 -8.61
C GLY A 71 -20.82 27.36 -7.97
N GLU A 72 -21.04 27.29 -6.65
CA GLU A 72 -21.75 28.36 -5.90
C GLU A 72 -21.02 29.71 -6.00
N PHE A 73 -19.68 29.70 -6.00
CA PHE A 73 -18.87 30.92 -6.15
C PHE A 73 -19.05 31.59 -7.52
N LEU A 74 -19.14 30.81 -8.60
CA LEU A 74 -19.34 31.35 -9.95
C LEU A 74 -20.70 32.02 -10.13
N GLU A 75 -21.74 31.50 -9.48
CA GLU A 75 -23.10 32.05 -9.58
C GLU A 75 -23.32 33.27 -8.68
N THR A 76 -22.77 33.25 -7.47
CA THR A 76 -23.10 34.26 -6.43
C THR A 76 -21.97 35.24 -6.13
N GLY A 77 -20.74 34.98 -6.56
CA GLY A 77 -19.56 35.80 -6.27
C GLY A 77 -19.16 35.85 -4.79
N LEU A 78 -19.88 35.15 -3.91
CA LEU A 78 -19.69 35.13 -2.47
C LEU A 78 -19.47 33.70 -1.99
N VAL A 79 -18.46 33.49 -1.14
CA VAL A 79 -18.17 32.17 -0.56
C VAL A 79 -19.07 31.96 0.68
N ASN A 80 -20.33 31.59 0.45
CA ASN A 80 -21.28 31.34 1.56
C ASN A 80 -20.89 30.14 2.43
N ARG A 81 -20.11 29.17 1.90
CA ARG A 81 -19.69 27.97 2.64
C ARG A 81 -18.19 27.96 2.95
N ILE A 82 -17.79 28.81 3.87
CA ILE A 82 -16.40 28.85 4.39
C ILE A 82 -15.97 27.50 5.02
N PRO A 83 -16.79 26.80 5.84
CA PRO A 83 -16.38 25.55 6.46
C PRO A 83 -16.06 24.42 5.46
N SER A 84 -16.82 24.31 4.37
CA SER A 84 -16.58 23.27 3.35
C SER A 84 -15.35 23.55 2.50
N LEU A 85 -15.04 24.83 2.25
CA LEU A 85 -13.79 25.23 1.59
C LEU A 85 -12.58 24.78 2.42
N LEU A 86 -12.62 24.98 3.74
CA LEU A 86 -11.55 24.56 4.65
C LEU A 86 -11.33 23.04 4.62
N VAL A 87 -12.43 22.25 4.61
CA VAL A 87 -12.36 20.79 4.51
C VAL A 87 -11.77 20.35 3.17
N ALA A 88 -12.16 20.99 2.06
CA ALA A 88 -11.58 20.72 0.76
C ALA A 88 -10.06 21.02 0.74
N VAL A 89 -9.65 22.21 1.19
CA VAL A 89 -8.23 22.63 1.22
C VAL A 89 -7.39 21.73 2.12
N SER A 90 -7.85 21.44 3.33
CA SER A 90 -7.13 20.56 4.26
C SER A 90 -6.97 19.13 3.72
N GLY A 91 -7.97 18.61 3.01
CA GLY A 91 -7.85 17.31 2.35
C GLY A 91 -6.92 17.33 1.12
N PHE A 92 -6.87 18.43 0.36
CA PHE A 92 -5.84 18.60 -0.68
C PHE A 92 -4.43 18.62 -0.08
N VAL A 93 -4.22 19.33 1.04
CA VAL A 93 -2.93 19.34 1.74
C VAL A 93 -2.55 17.94 2.23
N ALA A 94 -3.50 17.20 2.82
CA ALA A 94 -3.27 15.82 3.25
C ALA A 94 -2.93 14.88 2.09
N SER A 95 -3.59 15.04 0.94
CA SER A 95 -3.29 14.28 -0.28
C SER A 95 -1.88 14.59 -0.78
N MET A 96 -1.50 15.86 -0.86
CA MET A 96 -0.17 16.27 -1.32
C MET A 96 0.93 15.76 -0.39
N LEU A 97 0.74 15.85 0.93
CA LEU A 97 1.66 15.25 1.92
C LEU A 97 1.80 13.73 1.72
N SER A 98 0.71 13.04 1.42
CA SER A 98 0.73 11.59 1.15
C SER A 98 1.54 11.27 -0.10
N VAL A 99 1.44 12.09 -1.16
CA VAL A 99 2.27 11.95 -2.37
C VAL A 99 3.75 12.17 -2.06
N VAL A 100 4.11 13.20 -1.29
CA VAL A 100 5.50 13.44 -0.90
C VAL A 100 6.06 12.26 -0.11
N CYS A 101 5.31 11.74 0.85
CA CYS A 101 5.67 10.53 1.60
C CYS A 101 5.85 9.31 0.68
N ALA A 102 5.00 9.16 -0.35
CA ALA A 102 5.12 8.10 -1.35
C ALA A 102 6.47 8.16 -2.07
N LEU A 103 6.87 9.35 -2.53
CA LEU A 103 8.13 9.59 -3.23
C LEU A 103 9.35 9.31 -2.34
N ILE A 104 9.33 9.78 -1.09
CA ILE A 104 10.43 9.56 -0.14
C ILE A 104 10.61 8.06 0.14
N LEU A 105 9.53 7.35 0.44
CA LEU A 105 9.59 5.92 0.77
C LEU A 105 10.00 5.07 -0.43
N ASP A 106 9.63 5.47 -1.64
CA ASP A 106 10.03 4.81 -2.87
C ASP A 106 11.53 4.96 -3.14
N SER A 107 12.08 6.15 -2.92
CA SER A 107 13.53 6.39 -2.99
C SER A 107 14.29 5.57 -1.95
N LEU A 108 13.79 5.50 -0.70
CA LEU A 108 14.37 4.63 0.33
C LEU A 108 14.27 3.15 -0.01
N ALA A 109 13.15 2.70 -0.60
CA ALA A 109 12.98 1.32 -1.01
C ALA A 109 13.88 0.93 -2.19
N ARG A 110 14.12 1.85 -3.14
CA ARG A 110 15.17 1.68 -4.17
C ARG A 110 16.55 1.48 -3.53
N GLY A 111 16.96 2.37 -2.64
CA GLY A 111 18.25 2.24 -1.94
C GLY A 111 18.40 0.92 -1.17
N ARG A 112 17.37 0.49 -0.43
CA ARG A 112 17.39 -0.81 0.27
C ARG A 112 17.50 -2.00 -0.68
N ARG A 113 16.86 -1.93 -1.86
CA ARG A 113 16.95 -2.99 -2.88
C ARG A 113 18.36 -3.12 -3.45
N GLU A 114 19.01 -1.99 -3.73
CA GLU A 114 20.38 -1.97 -4.24
C GLU A 114 21.37 -2.54 -3.24
N ILE A 115 21.28 -2.15 -1.97
CA ILE A 115 22.14 -2.68 -0.89
C ILE A 115 21.99 -4.19 -0.76
N ARG A 116 20.74 -4.71 -0.72
CA ARG A 116 20.50 -6.16 -0.63
C ARG A 116 21.07 -6.91 -1.83
N ARG A 117 20.97 -6.35 -3.03
CA ARG A 117 21.54 -6.95 -4.25
C ARG A 117 23.07 -7.00 -4.20
N LEU A 118 23.71 -5.93 -3.72
CA LEU A 118 25.16 -5.90 -3.53
C LEU A 118 25.61 -6.95 -2.51
N SER A 119 24.92 -7.06 -1.37
CA SER A 119 25.20 -8.10 -0.37
C SER A 119 25.00 -9.52 -0.93
N TYR A 120 23.98 -9.75 -1.76
CA TYR A 120 23.77 -11.05 -2.40
C TYR A 120 24.93 -11.44 -3.32
N LEU A 121 25.45 -10.49 -4.11
CA LEU A 121 26.59 -10.71 -5.01
C LEU A 121 27.92 -10.99 -4.29
N GLN A 122 28.01 -10.70 -2.98
CA GLN A 122 29.18 -11.05 -2.17
C GLN A 122 29.29 -12.54 -1.88
N PHE A 123 28.18 -13.28 -1.99
CA PHE A 123 28.19 -14.73 -1.80
C PHE A 123 28.52 -15.44 -3.11
N PRO A 124 29.42 -16.44 -3.10
CA PRO A 124 29.72 -17.22 -4.30
C PRO A 124 28.46 -17.94 -4.81
N GLY A 125 28.23 -17.89 -6.12
CA GLY A 125 27.10 -18.55 -6.75
C GLY A 125 27.15 -20.07 -6.60
N ALA A 126 26.00 -20.71 -6.44
CA ALA A 126 25.84 -22.16 -6.24
C ALA A 126 26.41 -23.05 -7.38
N ALA A 127 26.82 -22.46 -8.51
CA ALA A 127 27.48 -23.18 -9.61
C ALA A 127 28.95 -23.53 -9.35
N ASN A 128 29.59 -22.96 -8.31
CA ASN A 128 31.01 -23.20 -8.00
C ASN A 128 31.24 -24.20 -6.85
N THR A 129 30.18 -24.75 -6.25
CA THR A 129 30.30 -25.83 -5.27
C THR A 129 30.23 -27.17 -5.99
N ASN A 130 31.36 -27.60 -6.55
CA ASN A 130 31.58 -28.99 -6.92
C ASN A 130 31.62 -29.81 -5.62
N VAL A 131 30.51 -30.42 -5.24
CA VAL A 131 30.45 -31.54 -4.29
C VAL A 131 29.45 -32.56 -4.83
#